data_AF-A0A944C4B9-F1
#
_entry.id   AF-A0A944C4B9-F1
#
_cell.length_a   1.000
_cell.length_b   1.000
_cell.length_c   1.000
_cell.angle_alpha   90.00
_cell.angle_beta   90.00
_cell.angle_gamma   90.00
#
_symmetry.space_group_name_H-M   'P 1'
#
loop_
_entity.id
_entity.type
_entity.pdbx_description
1 polymer ?
#
loop_
_entity_poly.entity_id
_entity_poly.type
_entity_poly.pdbx_seq_one_letter_code
_entity_poly.pdbx_strand_id
1 'polypeptide(L)'
;AESFVIGDRPTDVQLAVNLGCRAIFLETPGRPMPEFTAEQQAALALSTPDWAEIARFLCSAERTAEVKRTTAETDIHIRVNLDGYGPTHIDTGLKFFDHMLSQLPHHAGIALLCECRGDLETDEHHTMEDVAIALGDALRQALGDKRGIGRYGFALPMDECDAFADLDLGGRIDFAWEVNFTREYVGDTPTEMYKHFFHSLACALQANLHLRADGENNHHLIEGVFKAFARCLRQAIARNENDRSLPSSKGVL
;
A
#
# COMPACT_ATOMS: atom_id res chain seq x y z
N ALA A 1 16.23 2.56 -18.98
CA ALA A 1 14.98 3.20 -19.44
C ALA A 1 14.22 2.15 -20.23
N GLU A 2 13.03 1.75 -19.77
CA GLU A 2 12.20 0.80 -20.52
C GLU A 2 11.48 1.57 -21.64
N SER A 3 11.85 1.32 -22.89
CA SER A 3 11.16 1.87 -24.07
C SER A 3 10.15 0.85 -24.59
N PHE A 4 9.03 1.33 -25.13
CA PHE A 4 7.92 0.51 -25.61
C PHE A 4 7.51 0.90 -27.03
N VAL A 5 7.15 -0.09 -27.85
CA VAL A 5 6.34 0.09 -29.06
C VAL A 5 4.90 -0.28 -28.74
N ILE A 6 3.95 0.58 -29.09
CA ILE A 6 2.51 0.34 -28.90
C ILE A 6 1.87 0.20 -30.28
N GLY A 7 1.10 -0.87 -30.50
CA GLY A 7 0.44 -1.10 -31.78
C GLY A 7 -0.60 -2.21 -31.73
N ASP A 8 -1.38 -2.33 -32.80
CA ASP A 8 -2.51 -3.26 -32.94
C ASP A 8 -2.22 -4.38 -33.97
N ARG A 9 -0.98 -4.49 -34.46
CA ARG A 9 -0.55 -5.48 -35.44
C ARG A 9 0.64 -6.30 -34.95
N PRO A 10 0.76 -7.57 -35.40
CA PRO A 10 1.95 -8.38 -35.12
C PRO A 10 3.25 -7.74 -35.59
N THR A 11 3.19 -6.92 -36.66
CA THR A 11 4.36 -6.18 -37.16
C THR A 11 4.87 -5.14 -36.17
N ASP A 12 4.01 -4.59 -35.31
CA ASP A 12 4.41 -3.62 -34.29
C ASP A 12 5.16 -4.31 -33.15
N VAL A 13 4.74 -5.52 -32.79
CA VAL A 13 5.45 -6.39 -31.84
C VAL A 13 6.81 -6.82 -32.43
N GLN A 14 6.84 -7.16 -33.72
CA GLN A 14 8.10 -7.47 -34.41
C GLN A 14 9.05 -6.26 -34.46
N LEU A 15 8.52 -5.05 -34.60
CA LEU A 15 9.32 -3.83 -34.55
C LEU A 15 9.97 -3.67 -33.18
N ALA A 16 9.25 -3.94 -32.09
CA ALA A 16 9.81 -3.90 -30.73
C ALA A 16 10.98 -4.89 -30.57
N VAL A 17 10.80 -6.13 -31.04
CA VAL A 17 11.85 -7.16 -31.06
C VAL A 17 13.09 -6.66 -31.81
N ASN A 18 12.89 -6.10 -33.01
CA ASN A 18 14.00 -5.60 -33.84
C ASN A 18 14.73 -4.41 -33.20
N LEU A 19 14.02 -3.58 -32.42
CA LEU A 19 14.59 -2.45 -31.68
C LEU A 19 15.21 -2.86 -30.34
N GLY A 20 15.05 -4.12 -29.90
CA GLY A 20 15.51 -4.59 -28.60
C GLY A 20 14.74 -3.98 -27.43
N CYS A 21 13.48 -3.60 -27.65
CA CYS A 21 12.61 -3.01 -26.62
C CYS A 21 11.34 -3.86 -26.42
N ARG A 22 10.48 -3.47 -25.49
CA ARG A 22 9.24 -4.21 -25.18
C ARG A 22 8.07 -3.74 -26.03
N ALA A 23 7.04 -4.56 -26.16
CA ALA A 23 5.82 -4.25 -26.92
C ALA A 23 4.59 -4.17 -26.01
N ILE A 24 3.67 -3.27 -26.33
CA ILE A 24 2.30 -3.25 -25.80
C ILE A 24 1.35 -3.47 -26.97
N PHE A 25 0.59 -4.55 -26.93
CA PHE A 25 -0.37 -4.89 -27.98
C PHE A 25 -1.76 -4.35 -27.63
N LEU A 26 -2.27 -3.45 -28.46
CA LEU A 26 -3.63 -2.92 -28.34
C LEU A 26 -4.60 -3.87 -29.03
N GLU A 27 -5.37 -4.60 -28.22
CA GLU A 27 -6.36 -5.54 -28.73
C GLU A 27 -7.54 -4.80 -29.37
N THR A 28 -8.05 -5.34 -30.47
CA THR A 28 -9.29 -4.84 -31.08
C THR A 28 -10.44 -5.75 -30.68
N PRO A 29 -11.45 -5.27 -29.92
CA PRO A 29 -12.59 -6.09 -29.52
C PRO A 29 -13.26 -6.78 -30.72
N GLY A 30 -13.48 -8.09 -30.61
CA GLY A 30 -14.08 -8.91 -31.67
C GLY A 30 -13.11 -9.38 -32.77
N ARG A 31 -11.82 -9.02 -32.70
CA ARG A 31 -10.77 -9.57 -33.55
C ARG A 31 -10.05 -10.72 -32.83
N PRO A 32 -9.81 -11.88 -33.48
CA PRO A 32 -9.04 -12.95 -32.85
C PRO A 32 -7.60 -12.50 -32.58
N MET A 33 -7.05 -12.95 -31.45
CA MET A 33 -5.66 -12.69 -31.13
C MET A 33 -4.73 -13.32 -32.18
N PRO A 34 -3.73 -12.58 -32.67
CA PRO A 34 -2.75 -13.14 -33.57
C PRO A 34 -1.83 -14.13 -32.84
N GLU A 35 -1.33 -15.12 -33.57
CA GLU A 35 -0.27 -16.00 -33.06
C GLU A 35 1.07 -15.25 -33.08
N PHE A 36 1.73 -15.20 -31.92
CA PHE A 36 3.05 -14.62 -31.77
C PHE A 36 4.13 -15.70 -31.78
N THR A 37 5.29 -15.38 -32.35
CA THR A 37 6.49 -16.23 -32.21
C THR A 37 6.99 -16.22 -30.76
N ALA A 38 7.85 -17.17 -30.39
CA ALA A 38 8.44 -17.20 -29.04
C ALA A 38 9.18 -15.89 -28.69
N GLU A 39 9.86 -15.28 -29.66
CA GLU A 39 10.55 -14.01 -29.50
C GLU A 39 9.57 -12.84 -29.29
N GLN A 40 8.49 -12.80 -30.07
CA GLN A 40 7.44 -11.79 -29.92
C GLN A 40 6.70 -11.93 -28.58
N GLN A 41 6.44 -13.17 -28.14
CA GLN A 41 5.82 -13.45 -26.85
C GLN A 41 6.71 -12.97 -25.69
N ALA A 42 8.03 -13.16 -25.80
CA ALA A 42 8.99 -12.68 -24.80
C ALA A 42 9.10 -11.15 -24.75
N ALA A 43 8.89 -10.47 -25.89
CA ALA A 43 8.92 -9.00 -25.96
C ALA A 43 7.60 -8.36 -25.48
N LEU A 44 6.49 -9.10 -25.46
CA LEU A 44 5.18 -8.58 -25.09
C LEU A 44 5.11 -8.26 -23.59
N ALA A 45 4.88 -6.99 -23.26
CA ALA A 45 4.77 -6.50 -21.90
C ALA A 45 3.35 -6.40 -21.39
N LEU A 46 2.42 -6.05 -22.27
CA LEU A 46 1.00 -5.91 -21.97
C LEU A 46 0.20 -6.18 -23.25
N SER A 47 -0.96 -6.80 -23.11
CA SER A 47 -1.96 -6.97 -24.15
C SER A 47 -3.31 -6.57 -23.57
N THR A 48 -3.95 -5.55 -24.14
CA THR A 48 -5.23 -5.04 -23.62
C THR A 48 -5.97 -4.23 -24.70
N PRO A 49 -7.31 -4.24 -24.72
CA PRO A 49 -8.09 -3.32 -25.54
C PRO A 49 -8.27 -1.91 -24.93
N ASP A 50 -7.81 -1.68 -23.69
CA ASP A 50 -8.06 -0.44 -22.94
C ASP A 50 -6.87 0.53 -22.96
N TRP A 51 -7.05 1.69 -23.62
CA TRP A 51 -6.05 2.76 -23.60
C TRP A 51 -5.74 3.29 -22.19
N ALA A 52 -6.69 3.26 -21.27
CA ALA A 52 -6.44 3.67 -19.88
C ALA A 52 -5.50 2.67 -19.18
N GLU A 53 -5.60 1.38 -19.49
CA GLU A 53 -4.67 0.37 -18.99
C GLU A 53 -3.25 0.55 -19.55
N ILE A 54 -3.12 0.87 -20.85
CA ILE A 54 -1.83 1.22 -21.46
C ILE A 54 -1.23 2.47 -20.81
N ALA A 55 -2.03 3.54 -20.67
CA ALA A 55 -1.58 4.78 -20.06
C ALA A 55 -1.15 4.56 -18.61
N ARG A 56 -1.90 3.77 -17.84
CA ARG A 56 -1.52 3.33 -16.49
C ARG A 56 -0.20 2.59 -16.52
N PHE A 57 -0.07 1.52 -17.31
CA PHE A 57 1.15 0.72 -17.42
C PHE A 57 2.40 1.55 -17.74
N LEU A 58 2.29 2.53 -18.64
CA LEU A 58 3.39 3.43 -19.01
C LEU A 58 3.68 4.52 -17.99
N CYS A 59 2.65 5.03 -17.31
CA CYS A 59 2.76 6.14 -16.37
C CYS A 59 2.99 5.69 -14.93
N SER A 60 2.66 4.44 -14.61
CA SER A 60 2.99 3.77 -13.36
C SER A 60 4.40 3.22 -13.49
N ALA A 61 5.41 4.02 -13.15
CA ALA A 61 6.46 3.40 -12.34
C ALA A 61 5.70 2.74 -11.19
N GLU A 62 5.68 1.41 -11.16
CA GLU A 62 4.89 0.65 -10.19
C GLU A 62 5.18 1.24 -8.81
N ARG A 63 4.13 1.67 -8.11
CA ARG A 63 4.26 2.11 -6.72
C ARG A 63 4.27 0.89 -5.82
N THR A 64 5.28 0.07 -6.05
CA THR A 64 5.48 -1.19 -5.37
C THR A 64 6.76 -1.13 -4.57
N ALA A 65 6.74 -1.80 -3.42
CA ALA A 65 7.93 -2.04 -2.63
C ALA A 65 7.82 -3.40 -1.96
N GLU A 66 8.98 -4.01 -1.73
CA GLU A 66 9.13 -5.27 -1.03
C GLU A 66 10.19 -5.10 0.05
N VAL A 67 9.83 -5.44 1.29
CA VAL A 67 10.69 -5.40 2.46
C VAL A 67 10.75 -6.79 3.05
N LYS A 68 11.97 -7.29 3.22
CA LYS A 68 12.26 -8.52 3.97
C LYS A 68 13.14 -8.15 5.14
N ARG A 69 12.72 -8.48 6.35
CA ARG A 69 13.41 -8.13 7.59
C ARG A 69 13.42 -9.34 8.50
N THR A 70 14.63 -9.79 8.87
CA THR A 70 14.82 -10.93 9.75
C THR A 70 15.70 -10.49 10.93
N THR A 71 15.23 -10.75 12.14
CA THR A 71 15.95 -10.56 13.40
C THR A 71 16.01 -11.89 14.16
N ALA A 72 16.46 -11.87 15.42
CA ALA A 72 16.37 -13.04 16.30
C ALA A 72 14.94 -13.28 16.81
N GLU A 73 14.07 -12.27 16.74
CA GLU A 73 12.70 -12.27 17.28
C GLU A 73 11.67 -12.51 16.17
N THR A 74 11.86 -11.93 14.98
CA THR A 74 10.88 -11.96 13.88
C THR A 74 11.52 -12.22 12.51
N ASP A 75 10.76 -12.88 11.63
CA ASP A 75 11.05 -13.00 10.19
C ASP A 75 9.84 -12.51 9.38
N ILE A 76 10.02 -11.39 8.68
CA ILE A 76 8.92 -10.62 8.06
C ILE A 76 9.17 -10.45 6.56
N HIS A 77 8.11 -10.68 5.80
CA HIS A 77 8.02 -10.36 4.39
C HIS A 77 6.79 -9.49 4.11
N ILE A 78 7.02 -8.25 3.68
CA ILE A 78 5.96 -7.33 3.26
C ILE A 78 6.16 -6.94 1.81
N ARG A 79 5.08 -6.98 1.03
CA ARG A 79 5.02 -6.37 -0.31
C ARG A 79 3.76 -5.51 -0.41
N VAL A 80 3.93 -4.27 -0.84
CA VAL A 80 2.84 -3.32 -1.03
C VAL A 80 2.76 -2.90 -2.49
N ASN A 81 1.53 -2.70 -2.98
CA ASN A 81 1.23 -1.96 -4.20
C ASN A 81 0.23 -0.84 -3.89
N LEU A 82 0.64 0.42 -4.00
CA LEU A 82 -0.22 1.58 -3.69
C LEU A 82 -1.35 1.80 -4.71
N ASP A 83 -1.31 1.13 -5.85
CA ASP A 83 -2.31 1.19 -6.92
C ASP A 83 -3.32 0.03 -6.86
N GLY A 84 -3.22 -0.87 -5.87
CA GLY A 84 -4.22 -1.90 -5.63
C GLY A 84 -4.08 -3.18 -6.45
N TYR A 85 -3.00 -3.31 -7.24
CA TYR A 85 -2.76 -4.50 -8.06
C TYR A 85 -1.98 -5.59 -7.30
N GLY A 86 -2.41 -6.84 -7.49
CA GLY A 86 -1.72 -8.02 -6.96
C GLY A 86 -2.50 -8.73 -5.85
N PRO A 87 -2.00 -9.88 -5.37
CA PRO A 87 -2.64 -10.63 -4.31
C PRO A 87 -2.55 -9.86 -2.98
N THR A 88 -3.62 -9.94 -2.19
CA THR A 88 -3.60 -9.55 -0.78
C THR A 88 -3.57 -10.81 0.07
N HIS A 89 -2.58 -10.92 0.94
CA HIS A 89 -2.39 -12.04 1.86
C HIS A 89 -1.80 -11.53 3.17
N ILE A 90 -2.39 -11.91 4.30
CA ILE A 90 -1.96 -11.44 5.61
C ILE A 90 -1.96 -12.64 6.54
N ASP A 91 -0.79 -12.95 7.10
CA ASP A 91 -0.60 -13.96 8.15
C ASP A 91 0.55 -13.52 9.06
N THR A 92 0.20 -12.95 10.21
CA THR A 92 1.15 -12.52 11.24
C THR A 92 1.28 -13.53 12.39
N GLY A 93 0.47 -14.58 12.36
CA GLY A 93 0.26 -15.47 13.50
C GLY A 93 -0.79 -14.97 14.51
N LEU A 94 -1.17 -13.69 14.47
CA LEU A 94 -2.16 -13.07 15.36
C LEU A 94 -3.46 -12.76 14.60
N LYS A 95 -4.53 -13.52 14.84
CA LYS A 95 -5.75 -13.51 14.04
C LYS A 95 -6.56 -12.23 14.17
N PHE A 96 -6.57 -11.60 15.34
CA PHE A 96 -7.23 -10.31 15.44
C PHE A 96 -6.41 -9.19 14.78
N PHE A 97 -5.07 -9.26 14.85
CA PHE A 97 -4.21 -8.32 14.14
C PHE A 97 -4.29 -8.51 12.61
N ASP A 98 -4.35 -9.75 12.12
CA ASP A 98 -4.56 -10.08 10.71
C ASP A 98 -5.87 -9.42 10.20
N HIS A 99 -6.94 -9.52 10.99
CA HIS A 99 -8.23 -8.86 10.70
C HIS A 99 -8.08 -7.34 10.64
N MET A 100 -7.32 -6.72 11.54
CA MET A 100 -7.06 -5.27 11.53
C MET A 100 -6.24 -4.83 10.31
N LEU A 101 -5.15 -5.54 9.99
CA LEU A 101 -4.33 -5.25 8.81
C LEU A 101 -5.13 -5.42 7.51
N SER A 102 -6.10 -6.34 7.47
CA SER A 102 -6.97 -6.55 6.31
C SER A 102 -7.88 -5.35 5.98
N GLN A 103 -8.09 -4.45 6.94
CA GLN A 103 -8.82 -3.20 6.70
C GLN A 103 -8.03 -2.26 5.77
N LEU A 104 -6.70 -2.30 5.80
CA LEU A 104 -5.84 -1.46 4.97
C LEU A 104 -6.08 -1.66 3.46
N PRO A 105 -5.88 -2.86 2.88
CA PRO A 105 -6.08 -3.06 1.44
C PRO A 105 -7.51 -2.71 0.99
N HIS A 106 -8.52 -3.10 1.77
CA HIS A 106 -9.92 -2.84 1.43
C HIS A 106 -10.26 -1.34 1.40
N HIS A 107 -9.89 -0.60 2.44
CA HIS A 107 -10.31 0.80 2.58
C HIS A 107 -9.34 1.79 1.92
N ALA A 108 -8.04 1.46 1.89
CA ALA A 108 -7.02 2.26 1.24
C ALA A 108 -6.99 2.06 -0.28
N GLY A 109 -7.45 0.90 -0.78
CA GLY A 109 -7.37 0.54 -2.20
C GLY A 109 -5.97 0.14 -2.62
N ILE A 110 -5.22 -0.53 -1.72
CA ILE A 110 -3.86 -1.02 -1.96
C ILE A 110 -3.87 -2.56 -2.00
N ALA A 111 -2.82 -3.17 -2.56
CA ALA A 111 -2.56 -4.59 -2.36
C ALA A 111 -1.47 -4.77 -1.29
N LEU A 112 -1.65 -5.74 -0.41
CA LEU A 112 -0.74 -6.00 0.71
C LEU A 112 -0.50 -7.50 0.87
N LEU A 113 0.75 -7.92 0.70
CA LEU A 113 1.26 -9.18 1.24
C LEU A 113 1.99 -8.86 2.56
N CYS A 114 1.62 -9.54 3.63
CA CYS A 114 2.22 -9.41 4.96
C CYS A 114 2.33 -10.79 5.60
N GLU A 115 3.52 -11.35 5.61
CA GLU A 115 3.84 -12.60 6.28
C GLU A 115 4.81 -12.31 7.42
N CYS A 116 4.51 -12.81 8.61
CA CYS A 116 5.40 -12.69 9.77
C CYS A 116 5.44 -14.00 10.55
N ARG A 117 6.65 -14.42 10.91
CA ARG A 117 6.92 -15.45 11.91
C ARG A 117 7.63 -14.78 13.08
N GLY A 118 6.93 -14.57 14.18
CA GLY A 118 7.50 -13.99 15.40
C GLY A 118 7.53 -14.98 16.56
N ASP A 119 8.16 -14.55 17.65
CA ASP A 119 8.33 -15.24 18.93
C ASP A 119 7.09 -15.12 19.83
N LEU A 120 5.92 -15.53 19.31
CA LEU A 120 4.63 -15.42 20.01
C LEU A 120 4.53 -16.24 21.31
N GLU A 121 5.50 -17.13 21.57
CA GLU A 121 5.67 -17.78 22.88
C GLU A 121 6.16 -16.83 23.99
N THR A 122 6.76 -15.70 23.62
CA THR A 122 7.16 -14.62 24.53
C THR A 122 5.95 -13.71 24.78
N ASP A 123 5.55 -12.96 23.76
CA ASP A 123 4.34 -12.14 23.69
C ASP A 123 4.11 -11.64 22.24
N GLU A 124 3.12 -10.77 22.03
CA GLU A 124 2.78 -10.21 20.73
C GLU A 124 3.64 -8.99 20.34
N HIS A 125 4.50 -8.49 21.24
CA HIS A 125 5.12 -7.18 21.15
C HIS A 125 6.00 -7.04 19.92
N HIS A 126 7.02 -7.91 19.82
CA HIS A 126 7.98 -7.86 18.73
C HIS A 126 7.30 -8.07 17.37
N THR A 127 6.32 -8.98 17.32
CA THR A 127 5.54 -9.26 16.10
C THR A 127 4.80 -8.02 15.62
N MET A 128 4.02 -7.37 16.48
CA MET A 128 3.23 -6.20 16.08
C MET A 128 4.11 -4.99 15.77
N GLU A 129 5.16 -4.73 16.56
CA GLU A 129 6.09 -3.63 16.34
C GLU A 129 6.83 -3.78 15.01
N ASP A 130 7.47 -4.94 14.78
CA ASP A 130 8.31 -5.13 13.61
C ASP A 130 7.51 -5.19 12.31
N VAL A 131 6.27 -5.71 12.36
CA VAL A 131 5.32 -5.61 11.23
C VAL A 131 5.01 -4.14 10.93
N ALA A 132 4.80 -3.30 11.95
CA ALA A 132 4.56 -1.87 11.73
C ALA A 132 5.76 -1.17 11.07
N ILE A 133 6.97 -1.48 11.53
CA ILE A 133 8.22 -0.92 10.97
C ILE A 133 8.37 -1.35 9.51
N ALA A 134 8.28 -2.63 9.22
CA ALA A 134 8.43 -3.16 7.87
C ALA A 134 7.33 -2.64 6.92
N LEU A 135 6.09 -2.50 7.41
CA LEU A 135 4.99 -1.94 6.64
C LEU A 135 5.21 -0.46 6.33
N GLY A 136 5.63 0.33 7.32
CA GLY A 136 5.92 1.75 7.14
C GLY A 136 7.07 1.98 6.15
N ASP A 137 8.11 1.16 6.22
CA ASP A 137 9.21 1.18 5.25
C ASP A 137 8.75 0.81 3.84
N ALA A 138 7.94 -0.23 3.67
CA ALA A 138 7.40 -0.63 2.38
C ALA A 138 6.53 0.49 1.78
N LEU A 139 5.62 1.08 2.58
CA LEU A 139 4.80 2.21 2.14
C LEU A 139 5.66 3.40 1.74
N ARG A 140 6.69 3.75 2.53
CA ARG A 140 7.60 4.86 2.23
C ARG A 140 8.40 4.64 0.96
N GLN A 141 8.93 3.44 0.75
CA GLN A 141 9.65 3.08 -0.47
C GLN A 141 8.73 3.14 -1.70
N ALA A 142 7.50 2.62 -1.59
CA ALA A 142 6.52 2.63 -2.67
C ALA A 142 6.03 4.04 -3.05
N LEU A 143 6.07 5.00 -2.11
CA LEU A 143 5.77 6.41 -2.36
C LEU A 143 6.83 7.13 -3.21
N GLY A 144 8.07 6.63 -3.22
CA GLY A 144 9.17 7.21 -4.00
C GLY A 144 9.41 8.69 -3.69
N ASP A 145 9.46 9.52 -4.73
CA ASP A 145 9.70 10.97 -4.62
C ASP A 145 8.46 11.79 -4.22
N LYS A 146 7.33 11.12 -3.96
CA LYS A 146 6.05 11.72 -3.52
C LYS A 146 5.50 12.78 -4.49
N ARG A 147 5.91 12.81 -5.75
CA ARG A 147 5.37 13.75 -6.73
C ARG A 147 3.96 13.39 -7.16
N GLY A 148 3.11 14.39 -7.24
CA GLY A 148 1.73 14.27 -7.70
C GLY A 148 0.81 13.51 -6.75
N ILE A 149 1.23 13.20 -5.52
CA ILE A 149 0.34 12.57 -4.53
C ILE A 149 -0.50 13.63 -3.80
N GLY A 150 -1.62 13.21 -3.20
CA GLY A 150 -2.45 14.08 -2.35
C GLY A 150 -1.73 14.62 -1.11
N ARG A 151 -0.73 13.88 -0.60
CA ARG A 151 0.11 14.15 0.59
C ARG A 151 -0.65 14.12 1.91
N TYR A 152 -1.81 14.78 1.96
CA TYR A 152 -2.67 14.88 3.11
C TYR A 152 -3.88 13.96 2.97
N GLY A 153 -4.36 13.42 4.09
CA GLY A 153 -5.60 12.66 4.17
C GLY A 153 -6.30 12.86 5.50
N PHE A 154 -7.63 12.87 5.48
CA PHE A 154 -8.47 13.07 6.66
C PHE A 154 -9.73 12.18 6.57
N ALA A 155 -10.17 11.62 7.70
CA ALA A 155 -11.35 10.76 7.79
C ALA A 155 -12.13 11.03 9.08
N LEU A 156 -13.46 11.04 8.98
CA LEU A 156 -14.43 11.33 10.04
C LEU A 156 -15.40 10.11 10.21
N PRO A 157 -16.29 10.08 11.22
CA PRO A 157 -16.60 8.92 12.07
C PRO A 157 -17.09 7.65 11.35
N MET A 158 -16.93 6.51 12.02
CA MET A 158 -17.29 5.20 11.49
C MET A 158 -18.06 4.33 12.49
N ASP A 159 -19.28 3.97 12.09
CA ASP A 159 -20.24 3.18 12.87
C ASP A 159 -20.61 3.87 14.19
N GLU A 160 -20.71 3.15 15.31
CA GLU A 160 -20.99 3.75 16.62
C GLU A 160 -19.74 4.32 17.31
N CYS A 161 -18.57 4.18 16.68
CA CYS A 161 -17.30 4.76 17.14
C CYS A 161 -16.97 6.04 16.38
N ASP A 162 -16.70 7.12 17.12
CA ASP A 162 -16.32 8.42 16.58
C ASP A 162 -14.81 8.43 16.26
N ALA A 163 -14.40 7.64 15.26
CA ALA A 163 -13.00 7.49 14.85
C ALA A 163 -12.55 8.55 13.82
N PHE A 164 -11.40 9.17 14.09
CA PHE A 164 -10.78 10.22 13.29
C PHE A 164 -9.31 9.87 13.00
N ALA A 165 -8.87 10.22 11.80
CA ALA A 165 -7.47 10.15 11.41
C ALA A 165 -7.09 11.37 10.59
N ASP A 166 -5.91 11.92 10.86
CA ASP A 166 -5.27 12.98 10.06
C ASP A 166 -3.84 12.53 9.72
N LEU A 167 -3.49 12.60 8.43
CA LEU A 167 -2.21 12.11 7.91
C LEU A 167 -1.53 13.18 7.05
N ASP A 168 -0.23 13.41 7.27
CA ASP A 168 0.67 14.17 6.39
C ASP A 168 1.90 13.34 6.03
N LEU A 169 2.04 12.98 4.74
CA LEU A 169 3.21 12.29 4.18
C LEU A 169 4.40 13.24 3.95
N GLY A 170 4.61 14.15 4.90
CA GLY A 170 5.51 15.30 4.80
C GLY A 170 6.99 15.02 5.09
N GLY A 171 7.36 13.76 5.41
CA GLY A 171 8.74 13.35 5.71
C GLY A 171 9.20 13.68 7.14
N ARG A 172 8.31 14.21 7.99
CA ARG A 172 8.57 14.48 9.41
C ARG A 172 7.68 13.59 10.25
N ILE A 173 8.20 13.17 11.39
CA ILE A 173 7.51 12.29 12.33
C ILE A 173 6.87 13.16 13.41
N ASP A 174 5.56 13.01 13.55
CA ASP A 174 4.80 13.46 14.70
C ASP A 174 3.64 12.48 14.91
N PHE A 175 3.29 12.20 16.16
CA PHE A 175 2.30 11.18 16.48
C PHE A 175 1.44 11.59 17.66
N ALA A 176 0.14 11.64 17.45
CA ALA A 176 -0.86 11.89 18.49
C ALA A 176 -1.85 10.73 18.55
N TRP A 177 -2.15 10.28 19.77
CA TRP A 177 -3.05 9.15 20.03
C TRP A 177 -4.01 9.51 21.16
N GLU A 178 -5.29 9.62 20.81
CA GLU A 178 -6.41 9.92 21.71
C GLU A 178 -7.48 8.83 21.60
N VAL A 179 -7.09 7.60 21.93
CA VAL A 179 -8.01 6.45 22.02
C VAL A 179 -7.79 5.77 23.36
N ASN A 180 -8.87 5.58 24.10
CA ASN A 180 -8.84 4.92 25.40
C ASN A 180 -9.47 3.54 25.29
N PHE A 181 -8.81 2.53 25.83
CA PHE A 181 -9.32 1.17 25.87
C PHE A 181 -9.73 0.80 27.29
N THR A 182 -10.88 0.14 27.42
CA THR A 182 -11.47 -0.28 28.70
C THR A 182 -11.14 -1.72 29.10
N ARG A 183 -10.45 -2.48 28.23
CA ARG A 183 -10.13 -3.90 28.41
C ARG A 183 -8.72 -4.15 27.92
N GLU A 184 -8.03 -5.10 28.55
CA GLU A 184 -6.62 -5.37 28.28
C GLU A 184 -6.39 -6.03 26.91
N TYR A 185 -7.24 -6.99 26.50
CA TYR A 185 -7.08 -7.74 25.26
C TYR A 185 -8.29 -7.68 24.33
N VAL A 186 -8.03 -7.71 23.02
CA VAL A 186 -9.03 -8.01 21.99
C VAL A 186 -8.56 -9.21 21.19
N GLY A 187 -9.33 -10.30 21.23
CA GLY A 187 -8.91 -11.55 20.62
C GLY A 187 -7.60 -12.02 21.23
N ASP A 188 -6.58 -12.12 20.39
CA ASP A 188 -5.21 -12.55 20.71
C ASP A 188 -4.21 -11.39 20.74
N THR A 189 -4.67 -10.15 20.98
CA THR A 189 -3.76 -8.98 21.01
C THR A 189 -4.03 -8.07 22.22
N PRO A 190 -2.97 -7.59 22.89
CA PRO A 190 -3.10 -6.59 23.94
C PRO A 190 -3.39 -5.20 23.34
N THR A 191 -4.34 -4.49 23.94
CA THR A 191 -4.85 -3.20 23.43
C THR A 191 -3.80 -2.08 23.42
N GLU A 192 -2.81 -2.15 24.31
CA GLU A 192 -1.71 -1.18 24.32
C GLU A 192 -0.87 -1.22 23.03
N MET A 193 -0.82 -2.39 22.38
CA MET A 193 0.00 -2.56 21.18
C MET A 193 -0.53 -1.80 19.97
N TYR A 194 -1.79 -1.37 19.95
CA TYR A 194 -2.29 -0.54 18.85
C TYR A 194 -1.66 0.85 18.81
N LYS A 195 -1.46 1.47 19.98
CA LYS A 195 -0.73 2.74 20.06
C LYS A 195 0.72 2.54 19.60
N HIS A 196 1.36 1.47 20.06
CA HIS A 196 2.73 1.14 19.67
C HIS A 196 2.85 0.87 18.16
N PHE A 197 1.95 0.06 17.59
CA PHE A 197 1.88 -0.23 16.16
C PHE A 197 1.79 1.06 15.33
N PHE A 198 0.82 1.94 15.61
CA PHE A 198 0.65 3.16 14.82
C PHE A 198 1.80 4.16 15.02
N HIS A 199 2.39 4.24 16.22
CA HIS A 199 3.58 5.03 16.46
C HIS A 199 4.77 4.53 15.63
N SER A 200 5.06 3.23 15.67
CA SER A 200 6.15 2.60 14.92
C SER A 200 5.93 2.72 13.40
N LEU A 201 4.68 2.56 12.95
CA LEU A 201 4.29 2.80 11.56
C LEU A 201 4.54 4.25 11.13
N ALA A 202 4.12 5.24 11.92
CA ALA A 202 4.32 6.65 11.63
C ALA A 202 5.81 7.03 11.57
N CYS A 203 6.62 6.45 12.47
CA CYS A 203 8.08 6.60 12.47
C CYS A 203 8.70 6.06 11.17
N ALA A 204 8.40 4.81 10.81
CA ALA A 204 8.97 4.17 9.62
C ALA A 204 8.49 4.80 8.31
N LEU A 205 7.22 5.24 8.26
CA LEU A 205 6.64 5.97 7.14
C LEU A 205 7.17 7.41 7.03
N GLN A 206 7.76 7.95 8.09
CA GLN A 206 8.17 9.36 8.21
C GLN A 206 6.99 10.31 7.97
N ALA A 207 5.90 10.09 8.69
CA ALA A 207 4.65 10.83 8.55
C ALA A 207 4.21 11.45 9.87
N ASN A 208 3.44 12.54 9.76
CA ASN A 208 2.66 13.04 10.89
C ASN A 208 1.33 12.29 10.89
N LEU A 209 0.97 11.66 12.01
CA LEU A 209 -0.24 10.85 12.14
C LEU A 209 -0.95 11.15 13.46
N HIS A 210 -2.15 11.67 13.37
CA HIS A 210 -3.01 11.90 14.54
C HIS A 210 -4.22 10.97 14.47
N LEU A 211 -4.48 10.26 15.57
CA LEU A 211 -5.58 9.30 15.69
C LEU A 211 -6.38 9.59 16.95
N ARG A 212 -7.69 9.64 16.81
CA ARG A 212 -8.63 9.86 17.92
C ARG A 212 -9.86 8.99 17.71
N ALA A 213 -10.36 8.36 18.77
CA ALA A 213 -11.60 7.60 18.70
C ALA A 213 -12.29 7.55 20.07
N ASP A 214 -13.61 7.65 20.05
CA ASP A 214 -14.48 7.50 21.22
C ASP A 214 -15.58 6.48 20.92
N GLY A 215 -15.97 5.69 21.91
CA GLY A 215 -16.88 4.55 21.73
C GLY A 215 -16.82 3.55 22.89
N GLU A 216 -17.81 2.65 22.93
CA GLU A 216 -17.96 1.72 24.06
C GLU A 216 -17.25 0.38 23.84
N ASN A 217 -17.14 -0.07 22.59
CA ASN A 217 -16.61 -1.39 22.25
C ASN A 217 -15.18 -1.28 21.71
N ASN A 218 -14.20 -1.86 22.43
CA ASN A 218 -12.79 -1.78 22.01
C ASN A 218 -12.52 -2.43 20.66
N HIS A 219 -13.26 -3.47 20.25
CA HIS A 219 -13.15 -4.01 18.89
C HIS A 219 -13.47 -2.91 17.88
N HIS A 220 -14.62 -2.27 18.04
CA HIS A 220 -15.09 -1.26 17.10
C HIS A 220 -14.21 0.00 17.12
N LEU A 221 -13.65 0.37 18.29
CA LEU A 221 -12.65 1.43 18.40
C LEU A 221 -11.41 1.12 17.55
N ILE A 222 -10.82 -0.05 17.71
CA ILE A 222 -9.60 -0.44 16.96
C ILE A 222 -9.93 -0.53 15.47
N GLU A 223 -11.01 -1.21 15.10
CA GLU A 223 -11.42 -1.37 13.71
C GLU A 223 -11.72 -0.01 13.07
N GLY A 224 -12.40 0.89 13.78
CA GLY A 224 -12.67 2.26 13.37
C GLY A 224 -11.39 3.06 13.12
N VAL A 225 -10.39 2.94 13.99
CA VAL A 225 -9.07 3.58 13.81
C VAL A 225 -8.36 3.06 12.56
N PHE A 226 -8.31 1.73 12.35
CA PHE A 226 -7.69 1.15 11.16
C PHE A 226 -8.38 1.58 9.86
N LYS A 227 -9.72 1.61 9.86
CA LYS A 227 -10.49 2.05 8.70
C LYS A 227 -10.34 3.54 8.43
N ALA A 228 -10.37 4.38 9.48
CA ALA A 228 -10.11 5.82 9.36
C ALA A 228 -8.71 6.09 8.79
N PHE A 229 -7.68 5.43 9.34
CA PHE A 229 -6.32 5.50 8.83
C PHE A 229 -6.23 5.07 7.36
N ALA A 230 -6.82 3.92 7.00
CA ALA A 230 -6.80 3.43 5.63
C ALA A 230 -7.48 4.40 4.63
N ARG A 231 -8.59 5.03 5.03
CA ARG A 231 -9.26 6.07 4.23
C ARG A 231 -8.41 7.34 4.08
N CYS A 232 -7.69 7.74 5.12
CA CYS A 232 -6.73 8.85 5.03
C CYS A 232 -5.58 8.49 4.10
N LEU A 233 -5.03 7.28 4.26
CA LEU A 233 -3.95 6.78 3.42
C LEU A 233 -4.37 6.81 1.94
N ARG A 234 -5.57 6.34 1.59
CA ARG A 234 -6.12 6.41 0.22
C ARG A 234 -6.02 7.81 -0.38
N GLN A 235 -6.44 8.81 0.38
CA GLN A 235 -6.44 10.22 -0.06
C GLN A 235 -5.01 10.73 -0.20
N ALA A 236 -4.17 10.48 0.82
CA ALA A 236 -2.79 10.96 0.86
C ALA A 236 -1.92 10.35 -0.25
N ILE A 237 -2.15 9.09 -0.60
CA ILE A 237 -1.41 8.40 -1.68
C ILE A 237 -2.03 8.61 -3.05
N ALA A 238 -3.24 9.16 -3.17
CA ALA A 238 -3.89 9.32 -4.48
C ALA A 238 -3.03 10.16 -5.41
N ARG A 239 -2.75 9.66 -6.62
CA ARG A 239 -2.04 10.42 -7.65
C ARG A 239 -2.99 11.33 -8.40
N ASN A 240 -2.57 12.56 -8.64
CA ASN A 240 -3.20 13.45 -9.60
C ASN A 240 -2.60 13.20 -10.98
N GLU A 241 -3.43 12.73 -11.91
CA GLU A 241 -3.00 12.45 -13.29
C GLU A 241 -2.57 13.72 -14.04
N ASN A 242 -3.11 14.87 -13.64
CA ASN A 242 -2.88 16.16 -14.30
C ASN A 242 -1.79 17.00 -13.63
N ASP A 243 -1.31 16.60 -12.44
CA ASP A 243 -0.30 17.36 -11.69
C ASP A 243 0.77 16.43 -11.10
N ARG A 244 2.01 16.59 -11.55
CA ARG A 244 3.20 15.88 -11.06
C ARG A 244 4.12 16.77 -10.23
N SER A 245 3.62 17.91 -9.77
CA SER A 245 4.35 18.77 -8.85
C SER A 245 4.62 18.06 -7.53
N LEU A 246 5.70 18.45 -6.86
CA LEU A 246 5.92 18.02 -5.48
C LEU A 246 4.97 18.83 -4.59
N PRO A 247 4.13 18.20 -3.74
CA PRO A 247 3.18 18.90 -2.89
C PRO A 247 3.88 19.54 -1.67
N SER A 248 4.88 20.40 -1.91
CA SER A 248 5.69 21.07 -0.89
C SER A 248 6.16 22.43 -1.38
N SER A 249 5.83 23.47 -0.63
CA SER A 249 6.31 24.84 -0.88
C SER A 249 7.83 24.98 -0.72
N LYS A 250 8.48 24.05 0.00
CA LYS A 250 9.94 24.03 0.19
C LYS A 250 10.69 23.37 -0.97
N GLY A 251 9.99 22.72 -1.89
CA GLY A 251 10.59 21.97 -3.00
C GLY A 251 11.25 20.64 -2.61
N VAL A 252 11.10 20.18 -1.36
CA VAL A 252 11.60 18.89 -0.84
C VAL A 252 10.63 18.29 0.20
N LEU A 253 10.59 16.95 0.30
CA LEU A 253 9.80 16.10 1.22
C LEU A 253 10.54 14.80 1.55
#